data_AF-A0A2H0XRD4-F1
#
_entry.id   AF-A0A2H0XRD4-F1
#
_cell.length_a   1.000
_cell.length_b   1.000
_cell.length_c   1.000
_cell.angle_alpha   90.00
_cell.angle_beta   90.00
_cell.angle_gamma   90.00
#
_symmetry.space_group_name_H-M   'P 1'
#
loop_
_entity.id
_entity.type
_entity.pdbx_description
1 polymer ?
#
loop_
_entity_poly.entity_id
_entity_poly.type
_entity_poly.pdbx_seq_one_letter_code
_entity_poly.pdbx_strand_id
1 'polypeptide(L)' 'MSGDDVRIREATVSDMETIIRHRGLAKSIMNAMIRWCREQGFGCVSLHASDAGRHLYESMGFKPTNEMRLGIDK' A
#
# COMPACT_ATOMS: atom_id res chain seq x y z
N MET A 1 -30.41 -16.70 -2.91
CA MET A 1 -29.76 -15.60 -3.66
C MET A 1 -28.48 -15.27 -2.92
N SER A 2 -27.35 -15.57 -3.56
CA SER A 2 -26.00 -15.52 -3.00
C SER A 2 -25.66 -14.10 -2.59
N GLY A 3 -25.47 -13.87 -1.29
CA GLY A 3 -24.76 -12.69 -0.80
C GLY A 3 -23.29 -13.03 -0.84
N ASP A 4 -22.65 -12.87 -2.00
CA ASP A 4 -21.22 -13.05 -2.15
C ASP A 4 -20.53 -12.04 -1.24
N ASP A 5 -20.01 -12.55 -0.13
CA ASP A 5 -19.23 -11.85 0.86
C ASP A 5 -17.92 -11.43 0.18
N VAL A 6 -17.93 -10.26 -0.46
CA VAL A 6 -16.76 -9.71 -1.17
C VAL A 6 -15.70 -9.42 -0.12
N ARG A 7 -14.86 -10.42 0.16
CA ARG A 7 -13.67 -10.24 0.98
C ARG A 7 -12.72 -9.33 0.21
N ILE A 8 -12.73 -8.05 0.56
CA ILE A 8 -11.78 -7.08 0.02
C ILE A 8 -10.38 -7.56 0.40
N ARG A 9 -9.60 -7.92 -0.60
CA ARG A 9 -8.19 -8.27 -0.40
C ARG A 9 -7.42 -6.96 -0.18
N GLU A 10 -6.76 -6.87 0.95
CA GLU A 10 -5.83 -5.79 1.30
C GLU A 10 -4.39 -6.28 1.22
N ALA A 11 -3.48 -5.42 0.76
CA ALA A 11 -2.04 -5.63 0.82
C ALA A 11 -1.37 -4.48 1.57
N THR A 12 -0.42 -4.79 2.46
CA THR A 12 0.38 -3.82 3.21
C THR A 12 1.84 -3.87 2.77
N VAL A 13 2.45 -2.70 2.62
CA VAL A 13 3.88 -2.54 2.29
C VAL A 13 4.65 -2.03 3.51
N SER A 14 5.51 -2.87 4.11
CA SER A 14 6.17 -2.57 5.39
C SER A 14 7.66 -2.18 5.28
N ASP A 15 8.44 -2.75 4.35
CA ASP A 15 9.92 -2.62 4.35
C ASP A 15 10.50 -1.64 3.31
N MET A 16 9.68 -0.76 2.74
CA MET A 16 10.13 0.15 1.67
C MET A 16 11.10 1.24 2.12
N GLU A 17 11.20 1.54 3.43
CA GLU A 17 12.03 2.66 3.92
C GLU A 17 13.52 2.47 3.61
N THR A 18 14.01 1.22 3.60
CA THR A 18 15.40 0.89 3.25
C THR A 18 15.74 1.17 1.77
N ILE A 19 14.74 1.19 0.90
CA ILE A 19 14.89 1.36 -0.56
C ILE A 19 14.95 2.85 -0.96
N ILE A 20 14.69 3.78 -0.02
CA ILE A 20 14.61 5.23 -0.29
C ILE A 20 15.97 5.85 -0.67
N ARG A 21 17.09 5.14 -0.51
CA ARG A 21 18.42 5.66 -0.92
C ARG A 21 18.58 5.85 -2.44
N HIS A 22 17.78 5.19 -3.28
CA HIS A 22 17.77 5.41 -4.73
C HIS A 22 16.38 5.83 -5.23
N ARG A 23 16.13 7.15 -5.28
CA ARG A 23 14.83 7.79 -5.60
C ARG A 23 14.15 7.27 -6.88
N GLY A 24 14.91 6.78 -7.87
CA GLY A 24 14.34 6.20 -9.10
C GLY A 24 13.84 4.75 -8.95
N LEU A 25 14.52 3.95 -8.13
CA LEU A 25 14.21 2.52 -8.00
C LEU A 25 12.97 2.28 -7.14
N ALA A 26 12.83 3.04 -6.05
CA ALA A 26 11.67 2.95 -5.15
C ALA A 26 10.35 3.21 -5.90
N LYS A 27 10.31 4.24 -6.76
CA LYS A 27 9.11 4.56 -7.56
C LYS A 27 8.77 3.46 -8.57
N SER A 28 9.77 2.91 -9.24
CA SER A 28 9.56 1.82 -10.21
C SER A 28 9.03 0.55 -9.54
N ILE A 29 9.58 0.19 -8.38
CA ILE A 29 9.10 -0.96 -7.58
C ILE A 29 7.66 -0.72 -7.12
N MET A 30 7.34 0.46 -6.57
CA MET A 30 5.98 0.79 -6.15
C MET A 30 4.98 0.69 -7.30
N ASN A 31 5.32 1.23 -8.46
CA ASN A 31 4.46 1.14 -9.63
C ASN A 31 4.23 -0.30 -10.07
N ALA A 32 5.26 -1.15 -10.02
CA ALA A 32 5.14 -2.58 -10.33
C ALA A 32 4.22 -3.30 -9.32
N MET A 33 4.37 -3.01 -8.02
CA MET A 33 3.53 -3.57 -6.96
C MET A 33 2.06 -3.15 -7.11
N ILE A 34 1.79 -1.86 -7.34
CA ILE A 34 0.44 -1.33 -7.54
C ILE A 34 -0.20 -1.98 -8.78
N ARG A 35 0.56 -2.10 -9.87
CA ARG A 35 0.09 -2.76 -11.10
C ARG A 35 -0.29 -4.22 -10.82
N TRP A 36 0.58 -4.96 -10.13
CA TRP A 36 0.30 -6.35 -9.77
C TRP A 36 -0.95 -6.45 -8.87
N CYS A 37 -1.09 -5.58 -7.88
CA CYS A 37 -2.27 -5.56 -7.01
C CYS A 37 -3.56 -5.33 -7.81
N ARG A 38 -3.53 -4.44 -8.81
CA ARG A 38 -4.67 -4.23 -9.72
C ARG A 38 -4.98 -5.48 -10.54
N GLU A 39 -3.97 -6.10 -11.13
CA GLU A 39 -4.13 -7.32 -11.94
C GLU A 39 -4.68 -8.50 -11.12
N GLN A 40 -4.39 -8.55 -9.83
CA GLN A 40 -4.88 -9.58 -8.90
C GLN A 40 -6.23 -9.26 -8.25
N GLY A 41 -6.83 -8.10 -8.55
CA GLY A 41 -8.14 -7.69 -8.03
C GLY A 41 -8.13 -7.24 -6.57
N PHE A 42 -7.02 -6.72 -6.05
CA PHE A 42 -7.01 -6.08 -4.72
C PHE A 42 -7.80 -4.77 -4.75
N GLY A 43 -8.60 -4.54 -3.71
CA GLY A 43 -9.45 -3.34 -3.62
C GLY A 43 -8.72 -2.13 -3.05
N CYS A 44 -7.67 -2.35 -2.26
CA CYS A 44 -6.85 -1.29 -1.69
C CYS A 44 -5.40 -1.75 -1.45
N VAL A 45 -4.50 -0.78 -1.40
CA VAL A 45 -3.10 -0.95 -0.98
C VAL A 45 -2.82 0.09 0.09
N SER A 46 -2.35 -0.35 1.25
CA SER A 46 -2.00 0.50 2.39
C SER A 46 -0.49 0.48 2.65
N LEU A 47 0.03 1.61 3.13
CA LEU A 47 1.42 1.75 3.54
C LEU A 47 1.52 2.72 4.71
N HIS A 48 2.52 2.54 5.55
CA HIS A 48 2.92 3.53 6.55
C HIS A 48 4.10 4.32 6.00
N ALA A 49 3.86 5.59 5.65
CA ALA A 49 4.90 6.49 5.19
C ALA A 49 5.54 7.20 6.39
N SER A 50 6.87 7.31 6.40
CA SER A 50 7.55 8.31 7.22
C SER A 50 7.31 9.72 6.64
N ASP A 51 7.47 10.76 7.47
CA ASP A 51 7.25 12.15 7.05
C ASP A 51 8.10 12.53 5.82
N ALA A 52 9.34 12.03 5.76
CA ALA A 52 10.25 12.25 4.63
C ALA A 52 9.79 11.54 3.33
N GLY A 53 9.11 10.40 3.44
CA GLY A 53 8.62 9.62 2.31
C GLY A 53 7.21 10.02 1.85
N ARG A 54 6.44 10.74 2.67
CA ARG A 54 5.04 11.06 2.42
C ARG A 54 4.78 11.70 1.05
N HIS A 55 5.57 12.72 0.68
CA HIS A 55 5.39 13.43 -0.58
C HIS A 55 5.58 12.52 -1.81
N LEU A 56 6.47 11.53 -1.72
CA LEU A 56 6.69 10.55 -2.78
C LEU A 56 5.43 9.70 -3.00
N TYR A 57 4.82 9.21 -1.92
CA TYR A 57 3.60 8.38 -2.01
C TYR A 57 2.38 9.20 -2.44
N GLU A 58 2.23 10.42 -1.96
CA GLU A 58 1.17 11.34 -2.43
C GLU A 58 1.30 11.58 -3.95
N SER A 59 2.51 11.72 -4.48
CA SER A 59 2.75 11.84 -5.94
C SER A 59 2.36 10.60 -6.75
N MET A 60 2.21 9.44 -6.11
CA MET A 60 1.75 8.18 -6.72
C MET A 60 0.24 7.95 -6.54
N GLY A 61 -0.47 8.89 -5.92
CA GLY A 61 -1.91 8.82 -5.70
C GLY A 61 -2.32 8.15 -4.39
N PHE A 62 -1.38 7.84 -3.49
CA PHE A 62 -1.74 7.51 -2.11
C PHE A 62 -2.35 8.74 -1.45
N LYS A 63 -3.40 8.51 -0.65
CA LYS A 63 -4.02 9.55 0.16
C LYS A 63 -3.63 9.32 1.61
N PRO A 64 -3.30 10.37 2.37
CA PRO A 64 -3.05 10.22 3.79
C PRO A 64 -4.31 9.71 4.48
N THR A 65 -4.13 8.73 5.34
CA THR A 65 -5.19 8.15 6.17
C THR A 65 -4.79 8.28 7.65
N ASN A 66 -5.78 8.38 8.53
CA ASN A 66 -5.57 8.40 9.98
C ASN A 66 -5.55 6.97 10.52
N GLU A 67 -4.64 6.12 10.04
CA GLU A 67 -4.72 4.68 10.33
C GLU A 67 -4.20 4.32 11.72
N MET A 68 -4.99 3.50 12.43
CA MET A 68 -4.62 2.82 13.68
C MET A 68 -5.05 1.35 13.53
N ARG A 69 -4.14 0.40 13.79
CA ARG A 69 -4.45 -1.04 13.73
C ARG A 69 -4.10 -1.72 15.05
N LEU A 70 -5.06 -2.47 15.58
CA LEU A 70 -4.91 -3.29 16.76
C LEU A 70 -5.59 -4.64 16.47
N GLY A 71 -4.78 -5.69 16.27
CA GLY A 71 -5.27 -7.06 16.19
C GLY A 71 -5.36 -7.64 17.60
N ILE A 72 -6.55 -8.10 18.00
CA ILE A 72 -6.74 -8.75 19.30
C ILE A 72 -7.34 -10.15 19.05
N ASP A 73 -6.52 -11.15 19.37
CA ASP A 73 -6.67 -12.62 19.33
C ASP A 73 -6.68 -13.33 17.94
N LYS A 74 -6.01 -14.49 17.73
CA LYS A 74 -5.05 -15.31 18.51
C LYS A 74 -4.10 -16.02 17.52
#